data_AF-A0A8D0FZ94-F1
#
_entry.id   AF-A0A8D0FZ94-F1
#
_cell.length_a   1.000
_cell.length_b   1.000
_cell.length_c   1.000
_cell.angle_alpha   90.00
_cell.angle_beta   90.00
_cell.angle_gamma   90.00
#
_symmetry.space_group_name_H-M   'P 1'
#
loop_
_entity.id
_entity.type
_entity.pdbx_description
1 polymer ?
#
loop_
_entity_poly.entity_id
_entity_poly.type
_entity_poly.pdbx_seq_one_letter_code
_entity_poly.pdbx_strand_id
1 'polypeptide(L)'
;MEPNLDKEEFFRPSYIASAEPLQRTGPVSVEDLKTDLSGDFSLVSSDLDTGQRNVLEPKGHIQVCLRIRPFTSLERENEFCVSIEDSTSVILKPPQYSLRRLSQKTVGQKFTFSQVFAPETTQEEFFEGTMKQPVQDFLDGYNRLIFTYGVTNAGKTYTFQGTEDDIGILPRTMDMLFKSIQGRLYTAMDFKPHRCRDYIRLTRDQVKEETAIKNSILRLTKEVEEHFFLY
;
A
#
# COMPACT_ATOMS: atom_id res chain seq x y z
N MET A 1 -57.63 0.62 -19.85
CA MET A 1 -56.41 0.57 -20.68
C MET A 1 -55.25 0.82 -19.75
N GLU A 2 -54.36 -0.14 -19.76
CA GLU A 2 -53.38 -0.45 -18.73
C GLU A 2 -52.38 0.68 -18.45
N PRO A 3 -51.96 0.87 -17.18
CA PRO A 3 -50.76 1.61 -16.83
C PRO A 3 -49.54 0.66 -16.89
N ASN A 4 -48.56 1.00 -17.72
CA ASN A 4 -47.24 0.37 -17.84
C ASN A 4 -46.22 1.53 -17.72
N LEU A 5 -45.09 1.47 -17.04
CA LEU A 5 -44.42 0.43 -16.27
C LEU A 5 -43.42 1.22 -15.40
N ASP A 6 -43.37 0.90 -14.11
CA ASP A 6 -42.51 1.55 -13.13
C ASP A 6 -41.03 1.50 -13.52
N LYS A 7 -40.34 2.63 -13.33
CA LYS A 7 -38.88 2.69 -13.36
C LYS A 7 -38.36 1.95 -12.13
N GLU A 8 -37.88 0.73 -12.30
CA GLU A 8 -37.03 0.08 -11.30
C GLU A 8 -35.72 0.87 -11.17
N GLU A 9 -35.66 1.75 -10.17
CA GLU A 9 -34.39 2.25 -9.64
C GLU A 9 -33.65 1.06 -9.02
N PHE A 10 -32.61 0.59 -9.70
CA PHE A 10 -31.62 -0.32 -9.14
C PHE A 10 -30.95 0.34 -7.93
N PHE A 11 -31.47 0.08 -6.73
CA PHE A 11 -30.83 0.39 -5.47
C PHE A 11 -29.50 -0.38 -5.38
N ARG A 12 -28.38 0.30 -5.66
CA ARG A 12 -27.06 -0.18 -5.25
C ARG A 12 -27.00 -0.12 -3.72
N PRO A 13 -26.68 -1.21 -3.01
CA PRO A 13 -26.43 -1.14 -1.57
C PRO A 13 -25.20 -0.27 -1.31
N SER A 14 -25.40 0.98 -0.86
CA SER A 14 -24.33 1.86 -0.43
C SER A 14 -23.88 1.43 0.98
N TYR A 15 -22.78 0.68 1.07
CA TYR A 15 -22.14 0.34 2.35
C TYR A 15 -21.37 1.51 3.00
N ILE A 16 -21.81 2.75 2.79
CA ILE A 16 -21.25 3.92 3.46
C ILE A 16 -22.36 4.48 4.35
N ALA A 17 -22.47 3.92 5.56
CA ALA A 17 -23.04 4.69 6.65
C ALA A 17 -22.06 5.85 6.88
N SER A 18 -22.45 7.05 6.43
CA SER A 18 -21.75 8.29 6.73
C SER A 18 -21.71 8.46 8.25
N ALA A 19 -20.59 8.08 8.86
CA ALA A 19 -20.30 8.54 10.21
C ALA A 19 -20.03 10.04 10.12
N GLU A 20 -20.98 10.86 10.56
CA GLU A 20 -20.74 12.28 10.77
C GLU A 20 -19.55 12.44 11.74
N PRO A 21 -18.50 13.18 11.37
CA PRO A 21 -17.37 13.36 12.26
C PRO A 21 -17.82 14.19 13.46
N LEU A 22 -17.62 13.65 14.66
CA LEU A 22 -17.82 14.39 15.92
C LEU A 22 -17.07 15.72 15.84
N GLN A 23 -17.79 16.84 16.04
CA GLN A 23 -17.21 18.17 16.11
C GLN A 23 -16.11 18.19 17.18
N ARG A 24 -14.88 18.50 16.77
CA ARG A 24 -13.73 18.65 17.67
C ARG A 24 -13.93 19.86 18.58
N THR A 25 -14.23 19.63 19.85
CA THR A 25 -14.17 20.65 20.90
C THR A 25 -12.78 20.64 21.52
N GLY A 26 -11.88 21.49 21.01
CA GLY A 26 -10.59 21.80 21.65
C GLY A 26 -9.47 22.16 20.66
N PRO A 27 -8.51 23.01 21.06
CA PRO A 27 -7.32 23.28 20.25
C PRO A 27 -6.51 21.98 20.07
N VAL A 28 -6.01 21.75 18.86
CA VAL A 28 -5.17 20.60 18.52
C VAL A 28 -3.81 20.81 19.18
N SER A 29 -3.52 20.07 20.25
CA SER A 29 -2.15 19.95 20.77
C SER A 29 -1.30 19.23 19.71
N VAL A 30 -0.23 19.90 19.29
CA VAL A 30 0.75 19.38 18.31
C VAL A 30 2.07 19.01 19.00
N GLU A 31 2.08 18.99 20.34
CA GLU A 31 3.28 18.65 21.12
C GLU A 31 3.73 17.20 20.86
N ASP A 32 2.77 16.29 20.66
CA ASP A 32 3.05 14.87 20.38
C ASP A 32 3.77 14.64 19.04
N LEU A 33 3.66 15.58 18.09
CA LEU A 33 4.30 15.50 16.77
C LEU A 33 5.80 15.84 16.82
N LYS A 34 6.30 16.34 17.96
CA LYS A 34 7.71 16.66 18.19
C LYS A 34 8.46 15.63 19.03
N THR A 35 7.79 14.54 19.39
CA THR A 35 8.45 13.47 20.17
C THR A 35 9.49 12.77 19.29
N ASP A 36 10.74 12.78 19.75
CA ASP A 36 11.82 12.01 19.13
C ASP A 36 11.65 10.54 19.51
N LEU A 37 11.02 9.78 18.63
CA LEU A 37 10.72 8.36 18.82
C LEU A 37 11.93 7.45 18.53
N SER A 38 13.12 8.00 18.24
CA SER A 38 14.31 7.22 17.92
C SER A 38 14.68 6.22 19.02
N GLY A 39 14.46 6.57 20.29
CA GLY A 39 14.69 5.68 21.44
C GLY A 39 13.74 4.49 21.47
N ASP A 40 12.46 4.68 21.14
CA ASP A 40 11.44 3.62 21.18
C ASP A 40 11.69 2.57 20.09
N PHE A 41 12.17 2.99 18.91
CA PHE A 41 12.55 2.07 17.84
C PHE A 41 13.82 1.28 18.15
N SER A 42 14.73 1.84 18.95
CA SER A 42 15.96 1.14 19.36
C SER A 42 15.70 0.02 20.38
N LEU A 43 14.72 0.21 21.28
CA LEU A 43 14.39 -0.77 22.33
C LEU A 43 13.71 -2.04 21.80
N VAL A 44 12.99 -1.95 20.66
CA VAL A 44 12.40 -3.13 20.00
C VAL A 44 13.47 -4.03 19.37
N SER A 45 14.66 -3.49 19.10
CA SER A 45 15.74 -4.21 18.41
C SER A 45 16.59 -5.09 19.34
N SER A 46 16.58 -4.85 20.65
CA SER A 46 17.44 -5.56 21.60
C SER A 46 16.91 -6.93 22.06
N ASP A 47 15.63 -7.24 21.83
CA ASP A 47 15.02 -8.48 22.35
C ASP A 47 15.04 -9.67 21.38
N LEU A 48 15.65 -9.54 20.20
CA LEU A 48 15.79 -10.60 19.20
C LEU A 48 17.22 -10.68 18.66
N ASP A 49 18.12 -11.29 19.41
CA ASP A 49 19.40 -11.78 18.86
C ASP A 49 19.75 -13.18 19.35
N THR A 50 19.61 -14.16 18.44
CA THR A 50 20.52 -15.31 18.34
C THR A 50 20.43 -15.87 16.92
N GLY A 51 21.31 -15.41 16.03
CA GLY A 51 21.54 -16.10 14.76
C GLY A 51 22.25 -15.27 13.71
N GLN A 52 23.57 -15.44 13.62
CA GLN A 52 24.48 -14.79 12.65
C GLN A 52 23.90 -14.60 11.25
N ARG A 53 23.82 -13.35 10.79
CA ARG A 53 23.80 -13.00 9.35
C ARG A 53 24.61 -11.73 9.12
N ASN A 54 25.33 -11.72 7.99
CA ASN A 54 26.24 -10.67 7.57
C ASN A 54 25.63 -9.27 7.77
N VAL A 55 26.29 -8.49 8.64
CA VAL A 55 25.94 -7.10 8.94
C VAL A 55 26.14 -6.28 7.68
N LEU A 56 25.07 -6.11 6.90
CA LEU A 56 24.91 -4.93 6.08
C LEU A 56 24.73 -3.78 7.07
N GLU A 57 25.60 -2.78 6.96
CA GLU A 57 25.55 -1.49 7.67
C GLU A 57 24.10 -1.07 7.99
N PRO A 58 23.80 -0.53 9.18
CA PRO A 58 22.46 -0.11 9.54
C PRO A 58 22.03 1.01 8.60
N LYS A 59 21.40 0.61 7.48
CA LYS A 59 20.69 1.50 6.58
C LYS A 59 19.66 2.18 7.46
N GLY A 60 19.75 3.51 7.56
CA GLY A 60 18.92 4.30 8.46
C GLY A 60 17.45 3.86 8.37
N HIS A 61 16.73 4.00 9.48
CA HIS A 61 15.35 3.52 9.63
C HIS A 61 14.35 4.09 8.58
N ILE A 62 14.78 5.07 7.78
CA ILE A 62 13.99 5.73 6.75
C ILE A 62 14.73 5.65 5.41
N GLN A 63 14.08 5.07 4.41
CA GLN A 63 14.51 5.09 3.01
C GLN A 63 13.61 6.06 2.23
N VAL A 64 14.20 7.04 1.54
CA VAL A 64 13.47 8.03 0.76
C VAL A 64 13.79 7.84 -0.72
N CYS A 65 12.83 7.30 -1.47
CA CYS A 65 12.97 7.08 -2.92
C CYS A 65 12.19 8.13 -3.71
N LEU A 66 12.79 8.61 -4.81
CA LEU A 66 12.12 9.48 -5.78
C LEU A 66 11.74 8.68 -7.01
N ARG A 67 10.46 8.70 -7.40
CA ARG A 67 9.99 8.16 -8.68
C ARG A 67 9.51 9.29 -9.59
N ILE A 68 10.14 9.43 -10.75
CA ILE A 68 9.74 10.41 -11.75
C ILE A 68 8.78 9.72 -12.71
N ARG A 69 7.58 10.29 -12.91
CA ARG A 69 6.63 9.75 -13.89
C ARG A 69 6.97 10.19 -15.31
N PRO A 70 6.59 9.42 -16.34
CA PRO A 70 6.58 9.88 -17.72
C PRO A 70 5.76 11.17 -17.92
N PHE A 71 6.22 11.98 -18.86
CA PHE A 71 5.48 13.15 -19.32
C PHE A 71 4.26 12.73 -20.14
N THR A 72 3.14 13.39 -19.89
CA THR A 72 1.95 13.25 -20.74
C THR A 72 2.18 13.94 -22.09
N SER A 73 1.36 13.61 -23.09
CA SER A 73 1.46 14.19 -24.43
C SER A 73 1.43 15.71 -24.43
N LEU A 74 0.59 16.31 -23.57
CA LEU A 74 0.43 17.76 -23.42
C LEU A 74 1.65 18.42 -22.73
N GLU A 75 2.38 17.68 -21.91
CA GLU A 75 3.52 18.21 -21.16
C GLU A 75 4.84 18.14 -21.95
N ARG A 76 4.93 17.30 -22.98
CA ARG A 76 6.14 17.16 -23.81
C ARG A 76 6.49 18.41 -24.61
N GLU A 77 5.53 19.31 -24.82
CA GLU A 77 5.76 20.60 -25.47
C GLU A 77 6.50 21.60 -24.55
N ASN A 78 6.50 21.35 -23.24
CA ASN A 78 7.19 22.18 -22.26
C ASN A 78 8.60 21.63 -21.95
N GLU A 79 9.47 22.52 -21.49
CA GLU A 79 10.85 22.16 -21.15
C GLU A 79 10.95 21.29 -19.89
N PHE A 80 11.87 20.32 -19.93
CA PHE A 80 12.19 19.42 -18.83
C PHE A 80 12.74 20.19 -17.62
N CYS A 81 11.95 20.27 -16.55
CA CYS A 81 12.36 20.91 -15.30
C CYS A 81 13.18 20.00 -14.37
N VAL A 82 13.25 18.70 -14.65
CA VAL A 82 13.99 17.70 -13.85
C VAL A 82 15.00 16.99 -14.74
N SER A 83 16.26 16.96 -14.33
CA SER A 83 17.30 16.13 -14.96
C SER A 83 17.94 15.20 -13.94
N ILE A 84 18.00 13.92 -14.25
CA ILE A 84 18.64 12.89 -13.41
C ILE A 84 20.16 13.01 -13.63
N GLU A 85 20.91 13.11 -12.53
CA GLU A 85 22.39 13.15 -12.59
C GLU A 85 22.97 11.76 -12.37
N ASP A 86 22.46 11.03 -11.38
CA ASP A 86 22.85 9.66 -11.07
C ASP A 86 21.68 8.89 -10.40
N SER A 87 21.94 7.68 -9.90
CA SER A 87 20.90 6.84 -9.27
C SER A 87 20.41 7.35 -7.92
N THR A 88 21.00 8.40 -7.35
CA THR A 88 20.63 8.96 -6.05
C THR A 88 20.33 10.46 -6.10
N SER A 89 20.57 11.14 -7.22
CA SER A 89 20.47 12.59 -7.29
C SER A 89 19.88 13.12 -8.58
N VAL A 90 19.17 14.24 -8.42
CA VAL A 90 18.48 14.95 -9.49
C VAL A 90 18.75 16.45 -9.38
N ILE A 91 18.69 17.14 -10.52
CA ILE A 91 18.83 18.58 -10.62
C ILE A 91 17.50 19.16 -11.12
N LEU A 92 16.91 20.06 -10.33
CA LEU A 92 15.75 20.85 -10.74
C LEU A 92 16.21 22.13 -11.43
N LYS A 93 15.81 22.30 -12.69
CA LYS A 93 16.15 23.46 -13.51
C LYS A 93 15.04 24.51 -13.42
N PRO A 94 15.37 25.78 -13.13
CA PRO A 94 14.38 26.85 -13.16
C PRO A 94 13.90 27.08 -14.60
N PRO A 95 12.63 27.46 -14.81
CA PRO A 95 12.09 27.66 -16.14
C PRO A 95 12.71 28.90 -16.82
N GLN A 96 12.92 28.86 -18.14
CA GLN A 96 13.69 29.88 -18.87
C GLN A 96 13.18 31.32 -18.74
N TYR A 97 11.87 31.53 -18.57
CA TYR A 97 11.31 32.87 -18.38
C TYR A 97 11.78 33.54 -17.08
N SER A 98 12.19 32.75 -16.08
CA SER A 98 12.76 33.25 -14.82
C SER A 98 14.24 33.65 -14.95
N LEU A 99 14.93 33.15 -15.98
CA LEU A 99 16.35 33.42 -16.23
C LEU A 99 16.60 34.84 -16.79
N ARG A 100 15.59 35.50 -17.35
CA ARG A 100 15.71 36.86 -17.92
C ARG A 100 16.04 37.95 -16.89
N ARG A 101 15.87 37.68 -15.58
CA ARG A 101 16.14 38.65 -14.50
C ARG A 101 17.44 38.41 -13.74
N LEU A 102 18.20 37.36 -14.04
CA LEU A 102 19.40 36.99 -13.29
C LEU A 102 20.59 36.82 -14.24
N SER A 103 21.51 37.79 -14.19
CA SER A 103 22.78 37.86 -14.94
C SER A 103 23.81 36.78 -14.55
N GLN A 104 23.40 35.72 -13.84
CA GLN A 104 24.32 34.69 -13.37
C GLN A 104 23.74 33.31 -13.62
N LYS A 105 24.57 32.52 -14.30
CA LYS A 105 24.54 31.07 -14.51
C LYS A 105 23.84 30.35 -13.35
N THR A 106 22.52 30.22 -13.42
CA THR A 106 21.71 29.61 -12.37
C THR A 106 21.79 28.11 -12.57
N VAL A 107 22.80 27.51 -11.94
CA VAL A 107 22.95 26.07 -11.84
C VAL A 107 21.72 25.55 -11.10
N GLY A 108 21.00 24.58 -11.67
CA GLY A 108 19.79 24.03 -11.07
C GLY A 108 20.03 23.52 -9.64
N GLN A 109 18.97 23.38 -8.85
CA GLN A 109 19.06 22.90 -7.49
C GLN A 109 19.22 21.38 -7.46
N LYS A 110 20.30 20.88 -6.85
CA LYS A 110 20.55 19.45 -6.67
C LYS A 110 19.84 18.91 -5.43
N PHE A 111 19.21 17.74 -5.56
CA PHE A 111 18.58 16.99 -4.48
C PHE A 111 19.10 15.56 -4.47
N THR A 112 19.25 14.97 -3.29
CA THR A 112 19.73 13.60 -3.08
C THR A 112 18.69 12.76 -2.35
N PHE A 113 18.54 11.52 -2.78
CA PHE A 113 17.58 10.51 -2.32
C PHE A 113 18.31 9.19 -2.09
N SER A 114 17.68 8.25 -1.39
CA SER A 114 18.21 6.89 -1.27
C SER A 114 18.28 6.19 -2.63
N GLN A 115 17.31 6.46 -3.50
CA GLN A 115 17.28 5.99 -4.88
C GLN A 115 16.37 6.88 -5.73
N VAL A 116 16.77 7.08 -6.99
CA VAL A 116 16.02 7.81 -8.01
C VAL A 116 15.62 6.84 -9.12
N PHE A 117 14.33 6.82 -9.46
CA PHE A 117 13.76 6.01 -10.52
C PHE A 117 13.31 6.92 -11.66
N ALA A 118 13.83 6.61 -12.85
CA ALA A 118 13.59 7.38 -14.07
C ALA A 118 12.17 7.13 -14.61
N PRO A 119 11.66 7.99 -15.53
CA PRO A 119 10.38 7.79 -16.18
C PRO A 119 10.18 6.41 -16.80
N GLU A 120 11.26 5.80 -17.28
CA GLU A 120 11.26 4.51 -17.95
C GLU A 120 11.17 3.32 -16.99
N THR A 121 11.34 3.55 -15.67
CA THR A 121 11.29 2.49 -14.66
C THR A 121 9.89 1.89 -14.58
N THR A 122 9.81 0.59 -14.86
CA THR A 122 8.58 -0.21 -14.78
C THR A 122 8.12 -0.42 -13.32
N GLN A 123 6.87 -0.84 -13.12
CA GLN A 123 6.38 -1.19 -11.79
C GLN A 123 7.18 -2.34 -11.16
N GLU A 124 7.62 -3.29 -11.98
CA GLU A 124 8.39 -4.45 -11.53
C GLU A 124 9.77 -4.04 -11.04
N GLU A 125 10.52 -3.28 -11.84
CA GLU A 125 11.83 -2.77 -11.44
C GLU A 125 11.75 -1.87 -10.21
N PHE A 126 10.72 -1.03 -10.13
CA PHE A 126 10.47 -0.19 -8.96
C PHE A 126 10.19 -1.04 -7.72
N PHE A 127 9.36 -2.08 -7.84
CA PHE A 127 9.04 -3.01 -6.75
C PHE A 127 10.27 -3.77 -6.27
N GLU A 128 11.07 -4.33 -7.18
CA GLU A 128 12.31 -5.05 -6.84
C GLU A 128 13.33 -4.13 -6.14
N GLY A 129 13.45 -2.88 -6.60
CA GLY A 129 14.38 -1.91 -6.01
C GLY A 129 13.96 -1.35 -4.64
N THR A 130 12.67 -1.34 -4.32
CA THR A 130 12.15 -0.66 -3.12
C THR A 130 11.47 -1.57 -2.11
N MET A 131 10.71 -2.57 -2.58
CA MET A 131 9.74 -3.30 -1.77
C MET A 131 10.17 -4.72 -1.41
N LYS A 132 11.04 -5.33 -2.21
CA LYS A 132 11.48 -6.71 -1.96
C LYS A 132 12.03 -6.94 -0.55
N GLN A 133 12.96 -6.08 -0.12
CA GLN A 133 13.57 -6.20 1.21
C GLN A 133 12.54 -5.92 2.32
N PRO A 134 11.76 -4.81 2.31
CA PRO A 134 10.70 -4.59 3.29
C PRO A 134 9.71 -5.75 3.43
N VAL A 135 9.32 -6.40 2.33
CA VAL A 135 8.41 -7.55 2.38
C VAL A 135 9.09 -8.77 3.00
N GLN A 136 10.38 -9.01 2.73
CA GLN A 136 11.15 -10.06 3.42
C GLN A 136 11.26 -9.79 4.91
N ASP A 137 11.57 -8.57 5.31
CA ASP A 137 11.69 -8.22 6.73
C ASP A 137 10.34 -8.38 7.44
N PHE A 138 9.23 -8.05 6.78
CA PHE A 138 7.89 -8.31 7.29
C PHE A 138 7.62 -9.80 7.52
N LEU A 139 8.05 -10.66 6.60
CA LEU A 139 7.95 -12.12 6.76
C LEU A 139 8.84 -12.66 7.88
N ASP A 140 9.94 -11.96 8.19
CA ASP A 140 10.83 -12.26 9.32
C ASP A 140 10.33 -11.66 10.66
N GLY A 141 9.18 -10.96 10.65
CA GLY A 141 8.52 -10.43 11.85
C GLY A 141 8.80 -8.96 12.15
N TYR A 142 9.46 -8.23 11.25
CA TYR A 142 9.73 -6.80 11.40
C TYR A 142 8.61 -5.93 10.83
N ASN A 143 8.17 -4.94 11.59
CA ASN A 143 7.17 -3.99 11.11
C ASN A 143 7.78 -3.02 10.08
N ARG A 144 7.07 -2.83 8.96
CA ARG A 144 7.45 -1.89 7.90
C ARG A 144 6.28 -0.95 7.59
N LEU A 145 6.60 0.31 7.32
CA LEU A 145 5.63 1.35 6.96
C LEU A 145 6.06 2.04 5.68
N ILE A 146 5.12 2.19 4.75
CA ILE A 146 5.37 2.74 3.41
C ILE A 146 4.49 3.97 3.23
N PHE A 147 5.09 5.04 2.73
CA PHE A 147 4.37 6.26 2.36
C PHE A 147 4.57 6.56 0.88
N THR A 148 3.50 6.87 0.18
CA THR A 148 3.57 7.51 -1.14
C THR A 148 3.25 8.98 -1.01
N TYR A 149 4.23 9.84 -1.27
CA TYR A 149 4.09 11.29 -1.19
C TYR A 149 4.20 11.94 -2.57
N GLY A 150 3.52 13.07 -2.75
CA GLY A 150 3.55 13.85 -3.99
C GLY A 150 2.26 14.61 -4.24
N VAL A 151 2.28 15.51 -5.23
CA VAL A 151 1.10 16.29 -5.64
C VAL A 151 0.05 15.42 -6.33
N THR A 152 -1.16 15.95 -6.54
CA THR A 152 -2.18 15.29 -7.37
C THR A 152 -1.61 15.02 -8.76
N ASN A 153 -1.94 13.85 -9.34
CA ASN A 153 -1.43 13.40 -10.64
C ASN A 153 0.10 13.16 -10.70
N ALA A 154 0.78 13.01 -9.56
CA ALA A 154 2.20 12.63 -9.52
C ALA A 154 2.45 11.12 -9.71
N GLY A 155 1.40 10.30 -9.80
CA GLY A 155 1.54 8.84 -9.95
C GLY A 155 1.55 8.04 -8.64
N LYS A 156 1.08 8.61 -7.52
CA LYS A 156 0.98 7.90 -6.22
C LYS A 156 0.11 6.63 -6.31
N THR A 157 -1.13 6.77 -6.77
CA THR A 157 -2.07 5.65 -6.92
C THR A 157 -1.58 4.63 -7.93
N TYR A 158 -1.01 5.09 -9.05
CA TYR A 158 -0.37 4.21 -10.02
C TYR A 158 0.79 3.43 -9.40
N THR A 159 1.66 4.07 -8.61
CA THR A 159 2.77 3.37 -7.94
C THR A 159 2.26 2.36 -6.91
N PHE A 160 1.31 2.75 -6.06
CA PHE A 160 0.86 1.91 -4.96
C PHE A 160 -0.06 0.77 -5.41
N GLN A 161 -1.05 1.07 -6.26
CA GLN A 161 -2.06 0.11 -6.70
C GLN A 161 -1.77 -0.43 -8.10
N GLY A 162 -1.35 0.44 -9.03
CA GLY A 162 -1.15 0.10 -10.43
C GLY A 162 -2.43 0.10 -11.25
N THR A 163 -2.34 -0.50 -12.43
CA THR A 163 -3.46 -0.81 -13.33
C THR A 163 -3.65 -2.33 -13.43
N GLU A 164 -4.68 -2.76 -14.16
CA GLU A 164 -4.89 -4.20 -14.43
C GLU A 164 -3.73 -4.81 -15.23
N ASP A 165 -3.22 -4.07 -16.23
CA ASP A 165 -2.09 -4.50 -17.06
C ASP A 165 -0.73 -4.35 -16.37
N ASP A 166 -0.61 -3.39 -15.44
CA ASP A 166 0.65 -3.05 -14.79
C ASP A 166 0.47 -2.79 -13.29
N ILE A 167 0.38 -3.90 -12.57
CA ILE A 167 0.09 -3.93 -11.14
C ILE A 167 1.19 -3.25 -10.30
N GLY A 168 0.78 -2.57 -9.23
CA GLY A 168 1.67 -1.78 -8.36
C GLY A 168 2.20 -2.53 -7.13
N ILE A 169 2.66 -1.76 -6.15
CA ILE A 169 3.27 -2.27 -4.91
C ILE A 169 2.34 -3.20 -4.14
N LEU A 170 1.08 -2.80 -3.91
CA LEU A 170 0.14 -3.53 -3.08
C LEU A 170 -0.16 -4.93 -3.63
N PRO A 171 -0.64 -5.09 -4.88
CA PRO A 171 -0.90 -6.42 -5.43
C PRO A 171 0.36 -7.29 -5.54
N ARG A 172 1.53 -6.73 -5.92
CA ARG A 172 2.80 -7.48 -5.97
C ARG A 172 3.26 -7.94 -4.59
N THR A 173 3.10 -7.10 -3.57
CA THR A 173 3.36 -7.47 -2.18
C THR A 173 2.47 -8.63 -1.76
N MET A 174 1.16 -8.55 -2.03
CA MET A 174 0.23 -9.62 -1.68
C MET A 174 0.59 -10.94 -2.36
N ASP A 175 0.92 -10.92 -3.64
CA ASP A 175 1.38 -12.10 -4.38
C ASP A 175 2.65 -12.71 -3.76
N MET A 176 3.65 -11.89 -3.44
CA MET A 176 4.86 -12.34 -2.76
C MET A 176 4.58 -12.94 -1.38
N LEU A 177 3.69 -12.32 -0.60
CA LEU A 177 3.27 -12.84 0.70
C LEU A 177 2.59 -14.21 0.56
N PHE A 178 1.60 -14.35 -0.33
CA PHE A 178 0.91 -15.63 -0.50
C PHE A 178 1.80 -16.73 -1.05
N LYS A 179 2.74 -16.41 -1.96
CA LYS A 179 3.77 -17.35 -2.43
C LYS A 179 4.68 -17.80 -1.30
N SER A 180 5.06 -16.90 -0.38
CA SER A 180 5.90 -17.25 0.76
C SER A 180 5.21 -18.14 1.82
N ILE A 181 3.88 -18.05 1.91
CA ILE A 181 3.05 -18.86 2.81
C ILE A 181 2.81 -20.26 2.24
N GLN A 182 2.99 -20.47 0.94
CA GLN A 182 2.73 -21.76 0.28
C GLN A 182 3.53 -22.88 0.94
N GLY A 183 2.83 -23.88 1.48
CA GLY A 183 3.42 -24.99 2.24
C GLY A 183 3.55 -24.77 3.76
N ARG A 184 3.30 -23.56 4.26
CA ARG A 184 3.20 -23.23 5.70
C ARG A 184 1.76 -23.04 6.17
N LEU A 185 0.79 -23.50 5.37
CA LEU A 185 -0.62 -23.38 5.69
C LEU A 185 -0.96 -24.29 6.85
N TYR A 186 -1.48 -23.69 7.91
CA TYR A 186 -2.07 -24.42 9.01
C TYR A 186 -3.35 -25.11 8.53
N THR A 187 -3.37 -26.44 8.58
CA THR A 187 -4.45 -27.26 8.01
C THR A 187 -5.60 -27.52 8.97
N ALA A 188 -5.40 -27.32 10.27
CA ALA A 188 -6.47 -27.53 11.23
C ALA A 188 -7.47 -26.37 11.17
N MET A 189 -8.76 -26.71 11.22
CA MET A 189 -9.85 -25.74 11.22
C MET A 189 -10.27 -25.37 12.66
N ASP A 190 -9.29 -25.21 13.55
CA ASP A 190 -9.51 -24.86 14.97
C ASP A 190 -9.25 -23.37 15.25
N PHE A 191 -9.07 -22.53 14.22
CA PHE A 191 -8.98 -21.08 14.37
C PHE A 191 -10.20 -20.38 13.78
N LYS A 192 -10.77 -19.45 14.56
CA LYS A 192 -11.87 -18.58 14.15
C LYS A 192 -11.39 -17.12 14.14
N PRO A 193 -11.51 -16.40 13.01
CA PRO A 193 -11.21 -14.96 12.97
C PRO A 193 -12.05 -14.18 13.99
N HIS A 194 -11.43 -13.22 14.66
CA HIS A 194 -12.09 -12.35 15.65
C HIS A 194 -11.67 -10.89 15.44
N ARG A 195 -12.63 -9.96 15.39
CA ARG A 195 -12.38 -8.50 15.31
C ARG A 195 -11.38 -8.06 14.22
N CYS A 196 -11.39 -8.72 13.06
CA CYS A 196 -10.59 -8.40 11.87
C CYS A 196 -9.05 -8.52 12.01
N ARG A 197 -8.50 -8.58 13.23
CA ARG A 197 -7.05 -8.66 13.49
C ARG A 197 -6.64 -9.78 14.45
N ASP A 198 -7.61 -10.32 15.19
CA ASP A 198 -7.37 -11.39 16.15
C ASP A 198 -7.90 -12.72 15.63
N TYR A 199 -7.52 -13.79 16.32
CA TYR A 199 -8.08 -15.11 16.13
C TYR A 199 -8.37 -15.75 17.49
N ILE A 200 -9.35 -16.64 17.53
CA ILE A 200 -9.66 -17.46 18.69
C ILE A 200 -9.39 -18.90 18.31
N ARG A 201 -8.69 -19.62 19.19
CA ARG A 201 -8.53 -21.06 19.06
C ARG A 201 -9.75 -21.77 19.67
N LEU A 202 -10.38 -22.60 18.86
CA LEU A 202 -11.57 -23.38 19.22
C LEU A 202 -11.16 -24.68 19.91
N THR A 203 -11.98 -25.11 20.87
CA THR A 203 -11.87 -26.46 21.43
C THR A 203 -12.41 -27.50 20.44
N ARG A 204 -12.10 -28.78 20.65
CA ARG A 204 -12.60 -29.87 19.79
C ARG A 204 -14.12 -29.91 19.70
N ASP A 205 -14.83 -29.55 20.77
CA ASP A 205 -16.28 -29.55 20.78
C ASP A 205 -16.85 -28.34 20.02
N GLN A 206 -16.22 -27.17 20.16
CA GLN A 206 -16.58 -25.98 19.38
C GLN A 206 -16.33 -26.18 17.88
N VAL A 207 -15.26 -26.86 17.49
CA VAL A 207 -14.99 -27.20 16.07
C VAL A 207 -16.11 -28.07 15.49
N LYS A 208 -16.62 -29.05 16.26
CA LYS A 208 -17.74 -29.90 15.81
C LYS A 208 -19.02 -29.11 15.62
N GLU A 209 -19.33 -28.22 16.57
CA GLU A 209 -20.52 -27.35 16.50
C GLU A 209 -20.46 -26.42 15.28
N GLU A 210 -19.34 -25.71 15.09
CA GLU A 210 -19.12 -24.83 13.93
C GLU A 210 -19.17 -25.61 12.61
N THR A 211 -18.63 -26.83 12.57
CA THR A 211 -18.71 -27.69 11.37
C THR A 211 -20.15 -28.10 11.07
N ALA A 212 -20.95 -28.42 12.11
CA ALA A 212 -22.36 -28.74 11.94
C ALA A 212 -23.16 -27.53 11.41
N ILE A 213 -22.91 -26.33 11.97
CA ILE A 213 -23.51 -25.08 11.51
C ILE A 213 -23.13 -24.81 10.04
N LYS A 214 -21.84 -24.89 9.71
CA LYS A 214 -21.34 -24.71 8.34
C LYS A 214 -22.02 -25.65 7.36
N ASN A 215 -22.12 -26.94 7.69
CA ASN A 215 -22.76 -27.93 6.82
C ASN A 215 -24.26 -27.66 6.64
N SER A 216 -24.95 -27.22 7.70
CA SER A 216 -26.35 -26.82 7.64
C SER A 216 -26.56 -25.63 6.68
N ILE A 217 -25.74 -24.58 6.82
CA ILE A 217 -25.81 -23.39 5.94
C ILE A 217 -25.52 -23.76 4.48
N LEU A 218 -24.46 -24.53 4.23
CA LEU A 218 -24.10 -24.94 2.87
C LEU A 218 -25.19 -25.78 2.21
N ARG A 219 -25.89 -26.61 2.98
CA ARG A 219 -27.03 -27.38 2.47
C ARG A 219 -28.20 -26.48 2.09
N LEU A 220 -28.56 -25.53 2.95
CA LEU A 220 -29.62 -24.55 2.65
C LEU A 220 -29.32 -23.75 1.38
N THR A 221 -28.04 -23.42 1.14
CA THR A 221 -27.64 -22.64 -0.03
C THR A 221 -27.75 -23.46 -1.33
N LYS A 222 -27.43 -24.75 -1.30
CA LYS A 222 -27.63 -25.67 -2.44
C LYS A 222 -29.10 -25.86 -2.80
N GLU A 223 -29.96 -25.98 -1.79
CA GLU A 223 -31.41 -26.13 -2.00
C GLU A 223 -32.02 -24.88 -2.68
N VAL A 224 -31.45 -23.69 -2.46
CA VAL A 224 -31.86 -22.44 -3.12
C VAL A 224 -31.36 -22.35 -4.57
N GLU A 225 -30.14 -22.81 -4.88
CA GLU A 225 -29.63 -22.85 -6.25
C GLU A 225 -30.40 -23.85 -7.13
N GLU A 226 -30.75 -25.04 -6.62
CA GLU A 226 -31.55 -26.01 -7.39
C GLU A 226 -32.97 -25.49 -7.69
N HIS A 227 -33.55 -24.67 -6.82
CA HIS A 227 -34.85 -24.03 -7.05
C HIS A 227 -34.79 -22.88 -8.08
N PHE A 228 -33.62 -22.29 -8.32
CA PHE A 228 -33.42 -21.24 -9.32
C PHE A 228 -33.22 -21.78 -10.75
N PHE A 229 -32.81 -23.03 -10.90
CA PHE A 229 -32.64 -23.70 -12.20
C PHE A 229 -33.88 -24.47 -12.68
N LEU A 230 -34.99 -24.44 -11.91
CA LEU A 230 -36.24 -25.13 -12.23
C LEU A 230 -37.36 -24.20 -12.75
N TYR A 231 -37.03 -22.99 -13.20
CA TYR A 231 -37.94 -22.08 -13.90
C TYR A 231 -37.35 -21.60 -15.24
#